data_AF-T1JVD4-F1
#
_entry.id   AF-T1JVD4-F1
#
_cell.length_a   1.000
_cell.length_b   1.000
_cell.length_c   1.000
_cell.angle_alpha   90.00
_cell.angle_beta   90.00
_cell.angle_gamma   90.00
#
_symmetry.space_group_name_H-M   'P 1'
#
loop_
_entity.id
_entity.type
_entity.pdbx_description
1 polymer ?
#
loop_
_entity_poly.entity_id
_entity_poly.type
_entity_poly.pdbx_seq_one_letter_code
_entity_poly.pdbx_strand_id
1 'polypeptide(L)'
;MKQNFIKLIFFDLIKLLKLIFTKQFHEHDFKQVSIESIEMLEHRFKFYLALRHGFDQNIDKTTKMNQKKDFGHWMLRFWYLVGMLRALVVLNIHDETAIYFGDLAYGSKDRDFLWIIIIVGVTIMAMCHELVLIVENRDGFVGEPARIKVLLKNGFSHFPFVKPQQKDFCRFFYFIGEFHNFAIIMVVPYIWILYNYELVICVYKNLSLKTIFFEITWTLTLTPLVSYYAVHLLCYGALFCIYAGVFYYHMDSLVNATSALLASIDKTHNTDIKFVIEHTLILFNEIDFYSSRVRSLLFYFYTGVAFQSLWFIHFGVIVGNHSVVMDILIATLGIVIVVYNLIISLFSAQLNNKVASLYPMWHQIYCKSRATTIMKFKMVEILNRLTLPTTGVQIGDFGLVTKEFVLIFFLEFISTIMMFKVNFGSFFS
;
A
#
# COMPACT_ATOMS: atom_id res chain seq x y z
N MET A 1 10.30 27.99 -15.89
CA MET A 1 10.62 26.78 -15.10
C MET A 1 9.39 25.95 -14.72
N LYS A 2 8.28 26.53 -14.21
CA LYS A 2 7.06 25.78 -13.80
C LYS A 2 6.23 25.15 -14.93
N GLN A 3 6.14 25.78 -16.11
CA GLN A 3 5.40 25.21 -17.25
C GLN A 3 6.06 23.97 -17.88
N ASN A 4 7.38 23.83 -17.75
CA ASN A 4 8.09 22.65 -18.25
C ASN A 4 7.89 21.43 -17.34
N PHE A 5 7.70 21.63 -16.02
CA PHE A 5 7.51 20.55 -15.06
C PHE A 5 6.15 19.85 -15.22
N ILE A 6 5.07 20.64 -15.37
CA ILE A 6 3.72 20.08 -15.60
C ILE A 6 3.63 19.39 -16.97
N LYS A 7 4.26 19.97 -18.00
CA LYS A 7 4.34 19.33 -19.33
C LYS A 7 5.15 18.04 -19.28
N LEU A 8 6.25 17.98 -18.53
CA LEU A 8 7.07 16.78 -18.37
C LEU A 8 6.26 15.65 -17.71
N ILE A 9 5.54 15.97 -16.63
CA ILE A 9 4.73 15.00 -15.88
C ILE A 9 3.57 14.44 -16.71
N PHE A 10 2.84 15.30 -17.42
CA PHE A 10 1.74 14.86 -18.28
C PHE A 10 2.26 14.07 -19.50
N PHE A 11 3.44 14.43 -20.00
CA PHE A 11 4.11 13.70 -21.07
C PHE A 11 4.57 12.32 -20.60
N ASP A 12 5.10 12.19 -19.39
CA ASP A 12 5.50 10.90 -18.80
C ASP A 12 4.28 10.01 -18.52
N LEU A 13 3.16 10.57 -18.06
CA LEU A 13 1.89 9.84 -17.93
C LEU A 13 1.35 9.38 -19.28
N ILE A 14 1.32 10.26 -20.28
CA ILE A 14 0.91 9.91 -21.65
C ILE A 14 1.88 8.89 -22.25
N LYS A 15 3.17 8.96 -21.94
CA LYS A 15 4.18 8.00 -22.39
C LYS A 15 4.00 6.66 -21.70
N LEU A 16 3.69 6.62 -20.40
CA LEU A 16 3.37 5.42 -19.65
C LEU A 16 2.08 4.77 -20.15
N LEU A 17 1.01 5.55 -20.35
CA LEU A 17 -0.23 5.10 -20.97
C LEU A 17 0.00 4.62 -22.41
N LYS A 18 0.77 5.37 -23.22
CA LYS A 18 1.15 4.93 -24.57
C LYS A 18 2.00 3.67 -24.53
N LEU A 19 2.92 3.51 -23.61
CA LEU A 19 3.66 2.26 -23.44
C LEU A 19 2.68 1.13 -23.15
N ILE A 20 1.83 1.27 -22.13
CA ILE A 20 0.78 0.30 -21.73
C ILE A 20 -0.12 -0.09 -22.90
N PHE A 21 -0.59 0.87 -23.69
CA PHE A 21 -1.55 0.64 -24.77
C PHE A 21 -0.93 0.29 -26.13
N THR A 22 0.30 0.70 -26.45
CA THR A 22 0.84 0.64 -27.83
C THR A 22 1.72 -0.59 -28.09
N LYS A 23 1.90 -1.53 -27.15
CA LYS A 23 2.70 -2.76 -27.35
C LYS A 23 4.14 -2.55 -27.88
N GLN A 24 4.69 -1.33 -27.87
CA GLN A 24 6.09 -1.00 -28.24
C GLN A 24 7.09 -1.42 -27.15
N PHE A 25 6.90 -2.62 -26.61
CA PHE A 25 7.57 -3.12 -25.42
C PHE A 25 8.81 -3.96 -25.70
N HIS A 26 9.08 -4.30 -26.96
CA HIS A 26 10.09 -5.31 -27.27
C HIS A 26 11.54 -4.81 -27.18
N GLU A 27 11.81 -3.51 -27.33
CA GLU A 27 13.18 -2.98 -27.46
C GLU A 27 13.68 -2.11 -26.28
N HIS A 28 12.85 -1.81 -25.28
CA HIS A 28 13.27 -0.95 -24.17
C HIS A 28 14.01 -1.72 -23.07
N ASP A 29 15.14 -1.18 -22.58
CA ASP A 29 15.88 -1.75 -21.45
C ASP A 29 15.18 -1.43 -20.13
N PHE A 30 14.16 -2.23 -19.81
CA PHE A 30 13.41 -2.11 -18.55
C PHE A 30 14.26 -2.35 -17.30
N LYS A 31 15.46 -2.94 -17.42
CA LYS A 31 16.28 -3.24 -16.26
C LYS A 31 16.82 -1.96 -15.63
N GLN A 32 17.44 -1.08 -16.42
CA GLN A 32 17.99 0.16 -15.88
C GLN A 32 16.88 1.08 -15.36
N VAL A 33 15.81 1.26 -16.15
CA VAL A 33 14.72 2.19 -15.80
C VAL A 33 13.94 1.71 -14.56
N SER A 34 13.78 0.39 -14.37
CA SER A 34 13.14 -0.15 -13.15
C SER A 34 14.00 0.08 -11.91
N ILE A 35 15.33 -0.03 -12.00
CA ILE A 35 16.23 0.27 -10.88
C ILE A 35 16.11 1.75 -10.51
N GLU A 36 16.24 2.66 -11.47
CA GLU A 36 16.14 4.10 -11.24
C GLU A 36 14.81 4.50 -10.59
N SER A 37 13.70 3.93 -11.07
CA SER A 37 12.36 4.22 -10.52
C SER A 37 12.21 3.74 -9.07
N ILE A 38 12.72 2.56 -8.74
CA ILE A 38 12.65 2.00 -7.39
C ILE A 38 13.63 2.70 -6.43
N GLU A 39 14.80 3.14 -6.90
CA GLU A 39 15.72 3.97 -6.10
C GLU A 39 15.10 5.34 -5.80
N MET A 40 14.44 5.95 -6.79
CA MET A 40 13.68 7.18 -6.57
C MET A 40 12.58 6.98 -5.53
N LEU A 41 11.88 5.84 -5.59
CA LEU A 41 10.89 5.48 -4.59
C LEU A 41 11.52 5.30 -3.20
N GLU A 42 12.65 4.60 -3.07
CA GLU A 42 13.40 4.48 -1.80
C GLU A 42 13.77 5.86 -1.23
N HIS A 43 14.18 6.80 -2.09
CA HIS A 43 14.46 8.18 -1.66
C HIS A 43 13.19 8.85 -1.11
N ARG A 44 12.01 8.65 -1.72
CA ARG A 44 10.73 9.16 -1.20
C ARG A 44 10.38 8.54 0.16
N PHE A 45 10.58 7.24 0.34
CA PHE A 45 10.38 6.58 1.64
C PHE A 45 11.18 7.25 2.75
N LYS A 46 12.46 7.58 2.49
CA LYS A 46 13.34 8.26 3.45
C LYS A 46 12.95 9.71 3.66
N PHE A 47 12.72 10.46 2.57
CA PHE A 47 12.40 11.89 2.63
C PHE A 47 11.13 12.15 3.44
N TYR A 48 10.10 11.34 3.23
CA TYR A 48 8.84 11.48 3.96
C TYR A 48 8.85 10.80 5.33
N LEU A 49 9.94 10.14 5.76
CA LEU A 49 9.98 9.38 7.01
C LEU A 49 8.95 8.24 7.06
N ALA A 50 8.61 7.63 5.92
CA ALA A 50 7.71 6.49 5.89
C ALA A 50 8.39 5.23 6.44
N LEU A 51 9.70 5.07 6.14
CA LEU A 51 10.58 4.06 6.71
C LEU A 51 11.89 4.72 7.14
N ARG A 52 12.41 4.37 8.31
CA ARG A 52 13.57 5.06 8.92
C ARG A 52 14.85 4.98 8.10
N HIS A 53 15.05 3.88 7.39
CA HIS A 53 16.23 3.64 6.55
C HIS A 53 15.90 3.27 5.10
N GLY A 54 14.65 3.49 4.67
CA GLY A 54 14.17 2.99 3.38
C GLY A 54 14.36 1.47 3.28
N PHE A 55 14.92 1.00 2.17
CA PHE A 55 15.16 -0.43 1.92
C PHE A 55 16.43 -0.96 2.60
N ASP A 56 17.25 -0.10 3.21
CA ASP A 56 18.49 -0.49 3.88
C ASP A 56 18.30 -0.87 5.35
N GLN A 57 17.48 -1.89 5.59
CA GLN A 57 17.17 -2.39 6.93
C GLN A 57 18.07 -3.57 7.28
N ASN A 58 19.12 -3.34 8.07
CA ASN A 58 20.02 -4.38 8.59
C ASN A 58 19.85 -4.51 10.11
N ILE A 59 20.03 -5.72 10.67
CA ILE A 59 19.86 -6.03 12.10
C ILE A 59 20.67 -5.06 12.97
N ASP A 60 21.95 -4.81 12.61
CA ASP A 60 22.81 -3.89 13.35
C ASP A 60 22.32 -2.43 13.34
N LYS A 61 21.64 -2.02 12.25
CA LYS A 61 21.05 -0.69 12.15
C LYS A 61 19.78 -0.59 12.99
N THR A 62 18.95 -1.63 12.99
CA THR A 62 17.77 -1.74 13.85
C THR A 62 18.14 -1.72 15.34
N THR A 63 19.22 -2.40 15.73
CA THR A 63 19.71 -2.40 17.12
C THR A 63 20.27 -1.03 17.54
N LYS A 64 21.05 -0.36 16.66
CA LYS A 64 21.53 1.01 16.90
C LYS A 64 20.40 2.05 16.95
N MET A 65 19.30 1.79 16.25
CA MET A 65 18.11 2.63 16.23
C MET A 65 17.35 2.59 17.55
N ASN A 66 17.20 1.44 18.19
CA ASN A 66 16.58 1.34 19.53
C ASN A 66 17.31 2.19 20.59
N GLN A 67 18.56 2.59 20.33
CA GLN A 67 19.37 3.41 21.21
C GLN A 67 19.26 4.93 20.92
N LYS A 68 18.74 5.35 19.75
CA LYS A 68 18.60 6.77 19.37
C LYS A 68 17.13 7.19 19.42
N LYS A 69 16.84 8.32 20.08
CA LYS A 69 15.51 8.94 19.99
C LYS A 69 15.24 9.40 18.56
N ASP A 70 14.17 8.90 17.97
CA ASP A 70 13.75 9.26 16.62
C ASP A 70 12.97 10.58 16.63
N PHE A 71 13.69 11.69 16.47
CA PHE A 71 13.12 13.04 16.57
C PHE A 71 12.03 13.30 15.52
N GLY A 72 12.18 12.78 14.29
CA GLY A 72 11.22 13.03 13.21
C GLY A 72 9.85 12.42 13.50
N HIS A 73 9.82 11.16 13.92
CA HIS A 73 8.59 10.47 14.28
C HIS A 73 7.99 11.01 15.58
N TRP A 74 8.84 11.42 16.53
CA TRP A 74 8.38 12.12 17.73
C TRP A 74 7.68 13.45 17.41
N MET A 75 8.24 14.24 16.47
CA MET A 75 7.61 15.48 16.00
C MET A 75 6.26 15.22 15.33
N LEU A 76 6.13 14.18 14.49
CA LEU A 76 4.85 13.81 13.88
C LEU A 76 3.80 13.46 14.93
N ARG A 77 4.14 12.65 15.94
CA ARG A 77 3.24 12.32 17.06
C ARG A 77 2.84 13.55 17.85
N PHE A 78 3.78 14.44 18.13
CA PHE A 78 3.52 15.69 18.85
C PHE A 78 2.50 16.55 18.08
N TRP A 79 2.73 16.78 16.79
CA TRP A 79 1.81 17.56 15.95
C TRP A 79 0.44 16.90 15.79
N TYR A 80 0.39 15.56 15.72
CA TYR A 80 -0.87 14.82 15.75
C TYR A 80 -1.65 15.07 17.05
N LEU A 81 -1.01 14.96 18.22
CA LEU A 81 -1.67 15.19 19.51
C LEU A 81 -2.17 16.64 19.63
N VAL A 82 -1.36 17.63 19.22
CA VAL A 82 -1.76 19.03 19.19
C VAL A 82 -2.95 19.25 18.24
N GLY A 83 -2.92 18.64 17.06
CA GLY A 83 -4.00 18.72 16.08
C GLY A 83 -5.31 18.09 16.57
N MET A 84 -5.24 16.94 17.25
CA MET A 84 -6.41 16.26 17.82
C MET A 84 -7.02 17.05 18.97
N LEU A 85 -6.18 17.56 19.89
CA LEU A 85 -6.66 18.41 20.98
C LEU A 85 -7.34 19.66 20.44
N ARG A 86 -6.75 20.29 19.42
CA ARG A 86 -7.36 21.42 18.71
C ARG A 86 -8.70 21.04 18.08
N ALA A 87 -8.79 19.93 17.35
CA ALA A 87 -10.02 19.53 16.68
C ALA A 87 -11.17 19.30 17.68
N LEU A 88 -10.86 18.71 18.85
CA LEU A 88 -11.83 18.57 19.94
C LEU A 88 -12.26 19.93 20.52
N VAL A 89 -11.34 20.87 20.70
CA VAL A 89 -11.68 22.21 21.18
C VAL A 89 -12.56 22.95 20.17
N VAL A 90 -12.23 22.89 18.87
CA VAL A 90 -13.02 23.54 17.81
C VAL A 90 -14.45 23.00 17.76
N LEU A 91 -14.66 21.68 17.87
CA LEU A 91 -16.00 21.09 17.91
C LEU A 91 -16.86 21.57 19.10
N ASN A 92 -16.25 21.95 20.21
CA ASN A 92 -17.00 22.40 21.40
C ASN A 92 -17.30 23.90 21.39
N ILE A 93 -16.49 24.71 20.69
CA ILE A 93 -16.62 26.16 20.65
C ILE A 93 -17.42 26.56 19.40
N HIS A 94 -18.50 27.33 19.58
CA HIS A 94 -19.37 27.76 18.47
C HIS A 94 -19.32 29.27 18.20
N ASP A 95 -18.65 30.03 19.06
CA ASP A 95 -18.54 31.49 18.95
C ASP A 95 -17.33 31.91 18.11
N GLU A 96 -17.13 33.23 17.93
CA GLU A 96 -15.95 33.82 17.26
C GLU A 96 -14.61 33.37 17.87
N THR A 97 -14.62 32.85 19.10
CA THR A 97 -13.46 32.24 19.74
C THR A 97 -12.91 31.04 18.95
N ALA A 98 -13.72 30.35 18.15
CA ALA A 98 -13.31 29.27 17.26
C ALA A 98 -12.25 29.72 16.23
N ILE A 99 -12.30 30.98 15.79
CA ILE A 99 -11.35 31.55 14.82
C ILE A 99 -9.91 31.52 15.36
N TYR A 100 -9.73 31.74 16.67
CA TYR A 100 -8.40 31.71 17.29
C TYR A 100 -7.80 30.29 17.30
N PHE A 101 -8.65 29.27 17.24
CA PHE A 101 -8.26 27.86 17.12
C PHE A 101 -8.15 27.40 15.66
N GLY A 102 -8.27 28.30 14.68
CA GLY A 102 -8.11 27.97 13.26
C GLY A 102 -9.25 27.08 12.75
N ASP A 103 -10.48 27.47 12.99
CA ASP A 103 -11.62 26.77 12.41
C ASP A 103 -11.74 27.01 10.89
N LEU A 104 -11.15 26.10 10.12
CA LEU A 104 -11.15 26.08 8.65
C LEU A 104 -12.56 26.15 8.04
N ALA A 105 -13.57 25.69 8.78
CA ALA A 105 -14.97 25.63 8.37
C ALA A 105 -15.84 26.66 9.13
N TYR A 106 -15.24 27.70 9.71
CA TYR A 106 -15.96 28.72 10.46
C TYR A 106 -17.03 29.40 9.60
N GLY A 107 -18.29 29.35 10.07
CA GLY A 107 -19.44 29.87 9.34
C GLY A 107 -19.95 28.98 8.20
N SER A 108 -19.37 27.79 8.01
CA SER A 108 -19.92 26.75 7.14
C SER A 108 -21.06 26.01 7.83
N LYS A 109 -22.05 25.56 7.06
CA LYS A 109 -23.18 24.78 7.57
C LYS A 109 -22.79 23.37 7.98
N ASP A 110 -21.74 22.82 7.36
CA ASP A 110 -21.31 21.43 7.55
C ASP A 110 -20.03 21.32 8.39
N ARG A 111 -19.76 22.38 9.16
CA ARG A 111 -18.56 22.54 9.98
C ARG A 111 -18.24 21.29 10.81
N ASP A 112 -19.21 20.80 11.58
CA ASP A 112 -18.99 19.68 12.49
C ASP A 112 -18.70 18.39 11.71
N PHE A 113 -19.39 18.17 10.59
CA PHE A 113 -19.15 17.03 9.71
C PHE A 113 -17.74 17.06 9.12
N LEU A 114 -17.29 18.21 8.62
CA LEU A 114 -15.94 18.37 8.06
C LEU A 114 -14.86 18.08 9.12
N TRP A 115 -15.03 18.58 10.34
CA TRP A 115 -14.11 18.29 11.44
C TRP A 115 -14.12 16.81 11.85
N ILE A 116 -15.29 16.16 11.89
CA ILE A 116 -15.38 14.71 12.16
C ILE A 116 -14.65 13.92 11.07
N ILE A 117 -14.83 14.27 9.79
CA ILE A 117 -14.12 13.62 8.67
C ILE A 117 -12.60 13.77 8.83
N ILE A 118 -12.13 14.97 9.18
CA ILE A 118 -10.71 15.23 9.43
C ILE A 118 -10.20 14.38 10.60
N ILE A 119 -10.90 14.37 11.73
CA ILE A 119 -10.51 13.61 12.93
C ILE A 119 -10.41 12.12 12.61
N VAL A 120 -11.46 11.53 12.02
CA VAL A 120 -11.50 10.10 11.67
C VAL A 120 -10.43 9.78 10.65
N GLY A 121 -10.33 10.57 9.58
CA GLY A 121 -9.35 10.35 8.52
C GLY A 121 -7.92 10.40 9.03
N VAL A 122 -7.54 11.45 9.76
CA VAL A 122 -6.18 11.61 10.30
C VAL A 122 -5.87 10.53 11.33
N THR A 123 -6.83 10.15 12.18
CA THR A 123 -6.63 9.08 13.17
C THR A 123 -6.36 7.75 12.51
N ILE A 124 -7.10 7.37 11.45
CA ILE A 124 -6.86 6.11 10.73
C ILE A 124 -5.47 6.10 10.09
N MET A 125 -5.03 7.21 9.49
CA MET A 125 -3.70 7.30 8.89
C MET A 125 -2.58 7.27 9.94
N ALA A 126 -2.75 7.98 11.06
CA ALA A 126 -1.79 8.01 12.16
C ALA A 126 -1.65 6.63 12.82
N MET A 127 -2.78 5.95 13.07
CA MET A 127 -2.79 4.57 13.59
C MET A 127 -2.11 3.59 12.63
N CYS A 128 -2.31 3.74 11.31
CA CYS A 128 -1.58 2.93 10.32
C CYS A 128 -0.07 3.10 10.46
N HIS A 129 0.39 4.35 10.56
CA HIS A 129 1.80 4.68 10.73
C HIS A 129 2.37 4.09 12.02
N GLU A 130 1.64 4.19 13.13
CA GLU A 130 2.05 3.61 14.42
C GLU A 130 2.15 2.08 14.37
N LEU A 131 1.21 1.41 13.71
CA LEU A 131 1.28 -0.04 13.52
C LEU A 131 2.52 -0.44 12.72
N VAL A 132 2.85 0.31 11.66
CA VAL A 132 4.07 0.06 10.87
C VAL A 132 5.32 0.28 11.73
N LEU A 133 5.37 1.33 12.54
CA LEU A 133 6.49 1.57 13.46
C LEU A 133 6.64 0.46 14.51
N ILE A 134 5.53 -0.09 15.02
CA ILE A 134 5.57 -1.21 15.96
C ILE A 134 6.19 -2.44 15.30
N VAL A 135 5.78 -2.74 14.06
CA VAL A 135 6.38 -3.83 13.26
C VAL A 135 7.86 -3.54 12.99
N GLU A 136 8.22 -2.29 12.67
CA GLU A 136 9.61 -1.88 12.45
C GLU A 136 10.48 -1.99 13.72
N ASN A 137 9.93 -1.73 14.90
CA ASN A 137 10.68 -1.75 16.16
C ASN A 137 10.91 -3.15 16.76
N ARG A 138 9.98 -4.09 16.56
CA ARG A 138 10.10 -5.44 17.15
C ARG A 138 11.26 -6.21 16.51
N ASP A 139 11.17 -6.42 15.21
CA ASP A 139 12.18 -7.15 14.44
C ASP A 139 12.46 -6.51 13.07
N GLY A 140 11.87 -5.34 12.80
CA GLY A 140 11.91 -4.68 11.50
C GLY A 140 11.10 -5.40 10.42
N PHE A 141 11.01 -4.77 9.24
CA PHE A 141 10.81 -5.55 8.00
C PHE A 141 12.10 -6.28 7.61
N VAL A 142 13.11 -6.32 8.49
CA VAL A 142 14.46 -6.85 8.28
C VAL A 142 14.42 -8.19 7.56
N GLY A 143 15.13 -8.25 6.42
CA GLY A 143 15.08 -9.34 5.47
C GLY A 143 14.58 -8.86 4.12
N GLU A 144 13.30 -8.49 4.01
CA GLU A 144 12.65 -8.26 2.71
C GLU A 144 12.97 -6.90 2.02
N PRO A 145 12.98 -5.73 2.70
CA PRO A 145 13.53 -4.50 2.13
C PRO A 145 15.01 -4.62 1.79
N ALA A 146 15.80 -5.27 2.66
CA ALA A 146 17.22 -5.52 2.40
C ALA A 146 17.41 -6.42 1.16
N ARG A 147 16.52 -7.39 0.96
CA ARG A 147 16.48 -8.25 -0.22
C ARG A 147 16.15 -7.47 -1.49
N ILE A 148 15.20 -6.53 -1.44
CA ILE A 148 14.96 -5.59 -2.55
C ILE A 148 16.22 -4.79 -2.85
N LYS A 149 16.92 -4.30 -1.83
CA LYS A 149 18.18 -3.57 -2.02
C LYS A 149 19.28 -4.43 -2.63
N VAL A 150 19.37 -5.71 -2.26
CA VAL A 150 20.28 -6.68 -2.89
C VAL A 150 19.88 -6.94 -4.35
N LEU A 151 18.59 -7.08 -4.62
CA LEU A 151 18.04 -7.25 -5.97
C LEU A 151 18.38 -6.05 -6.87
N LEU A 152 18.25 -4.81 -6.37
CA LEU A 152 18.63 -3.60 -7.08
C LEU A 152 20.13 -3.57 -7.38
N LYS A 153 20.97 -3.83 -6.37
CA LYS A 153 22.44 -3.85 -6.54
C LYS A 153 22.92 -4.88 -7.55
N ASN A 154 22.25 -6.03 -7.60
CA ASN A 154 22.59 -7.11 -8.52
C ASN A 154 21.84 -6.97 -9.87
N GLY A 155 21.11 -5.89 -10.11
CA GLY A 155 20.35 -5.64 -11.32
C GLY A 155 19.40 -6.78 -11.68
N PHE A 156 18.70 -7.31 -10.68
CA PHE A 156 17.72 -8.40 -10.79
C PHE A 156 18.28 -9.70 -11.42
N SER A 157 19.59 -9.91 -11.39
CA SER A 157 20.24 -11.10 -11.98
C SER A 157 20.40 -12.28 -11.03
N HIS A 158 20.29 -12.05 -9.72
CA HIS A 158 20.63 -13.02 -8.68
C HIS A 158 19.45 -13.88 -8.20
N PHE A 159 18.25 -13.60 -8.73
CA PHE A 159 17.07 -14.37 -8.40
C PHE A 159 16.83 -15.44 -9.46
N PRO A 160 16.33 -16.63 -9.08
CA PRO A 160 16.13 -17.76 -9.99
C PRO A 160 14.99 -17.43 -10.97
N PHE A 161 15.27 -16.64 -11.99
CA PHE A 161 14.35 -16.33 -13.07
C PHE A 161 14.94 -16.78 -14.39
N VAL A 162 14.11 -17.38 -15.24
CA VAL A 162 14.48 -17.58 -16.64
C VAL A 162 14.54 -16.20 -17.31
N LYS A 163 15.46 -15.97 -18.26
CA LYS A 163 15.62 -14.68 -18.98
C LYS A 163 14.30 -14.01 -19.42
N PRO A 164 13.27 -14.74 -19.93
CA PRO A 164 11.97 -14.14 -20.27
C PRO A 164 11.23 -13.55 -19.06
N GLN A 165 11.24 -14.24 -17.92
CA GLN A 165 10.57 -13.79 -16.69
C GLN A 165 11.26 -12.56 -16.09
N GLN A 166 12.58 -12.45 -16.25
CA GLN A 166 13.33 -11.29 -15.79
C GLN A 166 12.85 -10.00 -16.47
N LYS A 167 12.51 -10.05 -17.76
CA LYS A 167 12.00 -8.89 -18.50
C LYS A 167 10.63 -8.45 -17.97
N ASP A 168 9.74 -9.40 -17.73
CA ASP A 168 8.40 -9.10 -17.20
C ASP A 168 8.45 -8.64 -15.74
N PHE A 169 9.36 -9.20 -14.95
CA PHE A 169 9.66 -8.74 -13.60
C PHE A 169 10.14 -7.28 -13.60
N CYS A 170 11.15 -6.94 -14.41
CA CYS A 170 11.64 -5.55 -14.50
C CYS A 170 10.53 -4.60 -14.96
N ARG A 171 9.68 -5.00 -15.92
CA ARG A 171 8.52 -4.20 -16.36
C ARG A 171 7.55 -3.95 -15.22
N PHE A 172 7.18 -4.98 -14.47
CA PHE A 172 6.29 -4.85 -13.32
C PHE A 172 6.84 -3.88 -12.28
N PHE A 173 8.12 -4.00 -11.94
CA PHE A 173 8.79 -3.09 -11.01
C PHE A 173 8.86 -1.65 -11.51
N TYR A 174 9.14 -1.45 -12.80
CA TYR A 174 9.08 -0.13 -13.42
C TYR A 174 7.68 0.49 -13.29
N PHE A 175 6.62 -0.25 -13.64
CA PHE A 175 5.26 0.29 -13.55
C PHE A 175 4.83 0.62 -12.13
N ILE A 176 5.16 -0.24 -11.16
CA ILE A 176 4.87 0.04 -9.75
C ILE A 176 5.67 1.23 -9.25
N GLY A 177 6.96 1.30 -9.56
CA GLY A 177 7.82 2.42 -9.20
C GLY A 177 7.27 3.73 -9.74
N GLU A 178 7.02 3.82 -11.04
CA GLU A 178 6.50 5.01 -11.70
C GLU A 178 5.12 5.41 -11.19
N PHE A 179 4.21 4.46 -11.07
CA PHE A 179 2.87 4.73 -10.56
C PHE A 179 2.92 5.35 -9.16
N HIS A 180 3.70 4.78 -8.23
CA HIS A 180 3.78 5.29 -6.87
C HIS A 180 4.57 6.60 -6.78
N ASN A 181 5.66 6.75 -7.54
CA ASN A 181 6.41 8.01 -7.62
C ASN A 181 5.50 9.15 -8.11
N PHE A 182 4.70 8.90 -9.15
CA PHE A 182 3.71 9.84 -9.64
C PHE A 182 2.61 10.11 -8.60
N ALA A 183 2.04 9.07 -8.01
CA ALA A 183 0.98 9.20 -7.00
C ALA A 183 1.43 10.03 -5.79
N ILE A 184 2.66 9.84 -5.31
CA ILE A 184 3.23 10.63 -4.21
C ILE A 184 3.35 12.11 -4.58
N ILE A 185 3.76 12.43 -5.82
CA ILE A 185 3.85 13.82 -6.29
C ILE A 185 2.47 14.46 -6.41
N MET A 186 1.45 13.69 -6.81
CA MET A 186 0.09 14.18 -7.03
C MET A 186 -0.74 14.27 -5.74
N VAL A 187 -0.51 13.39 -4.77
CA VAL A 187 -1.30 13.37 -3.52
C VAL A 187 -1.08 14.63 -2.69
N VAL A 188 0.14 15.15 -2.64
CA VAL A 188 0.47 16.35 -1.85
C VAL A 188 -0.34 17.56 -2.32
N PRO A 189 -0.27 18.03 -3.58
CA PRO A 189 -1.07 19.17 -4.02
C PRO A 189 -2.57 18.89 -3.91
N TYR A 190 -3.01 17.64 -4.09
CA TYR A 190 -4.40 17.26 -3.92
C TYR A 190 -4.90 17.46 -2.47
N ILE A 191 -4.13 16.98 -1.47
CA ILE A 191 -4.45 17.19 -0.05
C ILE A 191 -4.42 18.67 0.31
N TRP A 192 -3.46 19.43 -0.23
CA TRP A 192 -3.42 20.87 -0.03
C TRP A 192 -4.66 21.57 -0.57
N ILE A 193 -5.14 21.21 -1.76
CA ILE A 193 -6.39 21.76 -2.29
C ILE A 193 -7.57 21.35 -1.39
N LEU A 194 -7.71 20.06 -1.08
CA LEU A 194 -8.82 19.53 -0.30
C LEU A 194 -8.96 20.20 1.08
N TYR A 195 -7.85 20.31 1.83
CA TYR A 195 -7.90 20.84 3.20
C TYR A 195 -7.99 22.36 3.28
N ASN A 196 -7.61 23.08 2.21
CA ASN A 196 -7.60 24.55 2.20
C ASN A 196 -8.71 25.16 1.35
N TYR A 197 -9.51 24.34 0.65
CA TYR A 197 -10.58 24.84 -0.20
C TYR A 197 -11.62 25.64 0.59
N GLU A 198 -12.11 25.08 1.70
CA GLU A 198 -13.09 25.77 2.57
C GLU A 198 -12.52 27.05 3.17
N LEU A 199 -11.26 27.03 3.59
CA LEU A 199 -10.56 28.22 4.06
C LEU A 199 -10.54 29.33 3.01
N VAL A 200 -10.23 29.01 1.75
CA VAL A 200 -10.19 30.01 0.67
C VAL A 200 -11.58 30.61 0.43
N ILE A 201 -12.64 29.80 0.49
CA ILE A 201 -14.01 30.27 0.34
C ILE A 201 -14.47 31.10 1.52
N CYS A 202 -14.19 30.67 2.74
CA CYS A 202 -14.56 31.36 3.97
C CYS A 202 -13.83 32.71 4.06
N VAL A 203 -12.52 32.76 3.75
CA VAL A 203 -11.75 34.00 3.70
C VAL A 203 -12.29 34.95 2.62
N TYR A 204 -12.70 34.43 1.47
CA TYR A 204 -13.31 35.25 0.41
C TYR A 204 -14.65 35.87 0.85
N LYS A 205 -15.46 35.14 1.60
CA LYS A 205 -16.79 35.61 2.05
C LYS A 205 -16.74 36.51 3.29
N ASN A 206 -15.90 36.18 4.27
CA ASN A 206 -15.85 36.82 5.59
C ASN A 206 -14.43 37.36 5.87
N LEU A 207 -14.06 38.41 5.13
CA LEU A 207 -12.69 38.91 5.05
C LEU A 207 -12.27 39.68 6.33
N SER A 208 -11.83 38.94 7.35
CA SER A 208 -11.20 39.49 8.57
C SER A 208 -9.72 39.12 8.64
N LEU A 209 -8.85 40.12 8.86
CA LEU A 209 -7.40 39.91 9.01
C LEU A 209 -7.05 38.96 10.16
N LYS A 210 -7.86 38.94 11.22
CA LYS A 210 -7.69 38.02 12.36
C LYS A 210 -7.86 36.57 11.92
N THR A 211 -8.92 36.30 11.16
CA THR A 211 -9.21 34.98 10.59
C THR A 211 -8.06 34.53 9.71
N ILE A 212 -7.61 35.38 8.78
CA ILE A 212 -6.49 35.04 7.88
C ILE A 212 -5.23 34.64 8.66
N PHE A 213 -4.85 35.39 9.70
CA PHE A 213 -3.62 35.14 10.44
C PHE A 213 -3.63 33.82 11.22
N PHE A 214 -4.69 33.58 12.01
CA PHE A 214 -4.79 32.35 12.81
C PHE A 214 -5.02 31.12 11.93
N GLU A 215 -5.87 31.22 10.91
CA GLU A 215 -6.13 30.13 9.97
C GLU A 215 -4.89 29.71 9.18
N ILE A 216 -4.09 30.66 8.68
CA ILE A 216 -2.85 30.34 7.95
C ILE A 216 -1.85 29.62 8.88
N THR A 217 -1.68 30.13 10.10
CA THR A 217 -0.77 29.53 11.09
C THR A 217 -1.13 28.07 11.35
N TRP A 218 -2.42 27.82 11.53
CA TRP A 218 -2.94 26.49 11.79
C TRP A 218 -2.94 25.57 10.55
N THR A 219 -3.17 26.12 9.37
CA THR A 219 -3.05 25.43 8.08
C THR A 219 -1.64 24.88 7.86
N LEU A 220 -0.62 25.66 8.22
CA LEU A 220 0.79 25.27 8.12
C LEU A 220 1.18 24.13 9.07
N THR A 221 0.33 23.77 10.03
CA THR A 221 0.54 22.63 10.91
C THR A 221 -0.24 21.40 10.44
N LEU A 222 -1.55 21.54 10.19
CA LEU A 222 -2.43 20.44 9.85
C LEU A 222 -2.18 19.90 8.44
N THR A 223 -2.16 20.77 7.42
CA THR A 223 -2.07 20.33 6.01
C THR A 223 -0.78 19.55 5.73
N PRO A 224 0.40 19.99 6.21
CA PRO A 224 1.62 19.20 6.07
C PRO A 224 1.53 17.86 6.80
N LEU A 225 1.02 17.84 8.04
CA LEU A 225 0.86 16.60 8.81
C LEU A 225 0.02 15.57 8.04
N VAL A 226 -1.14 15.99 7.53
CA VAL A 226 -1.99 15.12 6.71
C VAL A 226 -1.28 14.68 5.43
N SER A 227 -0.55 15.59 4.78
CA SER A 227 0.22 15.25 3.57
C SER A 227 1.29 14.18 3.85
N TYR A 228 2.00 14.27 4.98
CA TYR A 228 2.96 13.24 5.41
C TYR A 228 2.28 11.90 5.61
N TYR A 229 1.19 11.85 6.37
CA TYR A 229 0.46 10.61 6.63
C TYR A 229 -0.18 10.00 5.38
N ALA A 230 -0.71 10.81 4.46
CA ALA A 230 -1.24 10.34 3.19
C ALA A 230 -0.13 9.73 2.31
N VAL A 231 1.04 10.38 2.26
CA VAL A 231 2.21 9.82 1.56
C VAL A 231 2.71 8.55 2.24
N HIS A 232 2.68 8.46 3.57
CA HIS A 232 3.02 7.22 4.29
C HIS A 232 2.13 6.06 3.87
N LEU A 233 0.81 6.26 3.80
CA LEU A 233 -0.12 5.22 3.32
C LEU A 233 0.22 4.74 1.91
N LEU A 234 0.51 5.66 0.98
CA LEU A 234 0.93 5.30 -0.38
C LEU A 234 2.25 4.53 -0.39
N CYS A 235 3.21 4.94 0.43
CA CYS A 235 4.48 4.24 0.60
C CYS A 235 4.26 2.81 1.12
N TYR A 236 3.41 2.62 2.13
CA TYR A 236 3.11 1.29 2.67
C TYR A 236 2.38 0.40 1.65
N GLY A 237 1.45 0.98 0.88
CA GLY A 237 0.84 0.28 -0.25
C GLY A 237 1.87 -0.13 -1.32
N ALA A 238 2.80 0.76 -1.67
CA ALA A 238 3.88 0.47 -2.61
C ALA A 238 4.75 -0.68 -2.11
N LEU A 239 5.06 -0.68 -0.81
CA LEU A 239 5.84 -1.72 -0.15
C LEU A 239 5.15 -3.10 -0.30
N PHE A 240 3.85 -3.18 -0.03
CA PHE A 240 3.07 -4.42 -0.21
C PHE A 240 3.02 -4.87 -1.66
N CYS A 241 2.83 -3.94 -2.61
CA CYS A 241 2.85 -4.26 -4.04
C CYS A 241 4.19 -4.86 -4.47
N ILE A 242 5.29 -4.27 -4.01
CA ILE A 242 6.64 -4.77 -4.31
C ILE A 242 6.81 -6.18 -3.76
N TYR A 243 6.48 -6.42 -2.49
CA TYR A 243 6.64 -7.74 -1.88
C TYR A 243 5.78 -8.81 -2.53
N ALA A 244 4.49 -8.52 -2.75
CA ALA A 244 3.60 -9.42 -3.48
C ALA A 244 4.16 -9.73 -4.87
N GLY A 245 4.76 -8.75 -5.53
CA GLY A 245 5.43 -8.89 -6.82
C GLY A 245 6.62 -9.83 -6.78
N VAL A 246 7.54 -9.63 -5.84
CA VAL A 246 8.70 -10.52 -5.65
C VAL A 246 8.25 -11.96 -5.51
N PHE A 247 7.29 -12.22 -4.60
CA PHE A 247 6.77 -13.56 -4.38
C PHE A 247 6.02 -14.11 -5.59
N TYR A 248 5.25 -13.29 -6.31
CA TYR A 248 4.53 -13.70 -7.51
C TYR A 248 5.45 -14.26 -8.60
N TYR A 249 6.51 -13.53 -8.94
CA TYR A 249 7.45 -13.98 -9.96
C TYR A 249 8.29 -15.16 -9.47
N HIS A 250 8.62 -15.21 -8.17
CA HIS A 250 9.29 -16.37 -7.57
C HIS A 250 8.45 -17.64 -7.67
N MET A 251 7.17 -17.54 -7.34
CA MET A 251 6.22 -18.63 -7.49
C MET A 251 6.05 -19.02 -8.95
N ASP A 252 6.06 -18.07 -9.89
CA ASP A 252 6.00 -18.36 -11.32
C ASP A 252 7.22 -19.15 -11.82
N SER A 253 8.42 -18.76 -11.38
CA SER A 253 9.64 -19.53 -11.65
C SER A 253 9.57 -20.93 -11.03
N LEU A 254 9.05 -21.05 -9.81
CA LEU A 254 8.90 -22.33 -9.15
C LEU A 254 7.91 -23.25 -9.88
N VAL A 255 6.78 -22.71 -10.35
CA VAL A 255 5.81 -23.44 -11.18
C VAL A 255 6.47 -23.94 -12.46
N ASN A 256 7.27 -23.11 -13.14
CA ASN A 256 7.98 -23.49 -14.35
C ASN A 256 9.03 -24.59 -14.08
N ALA A 257 9.80 -24.47 -13.00
CA ALA A 257 10.76 -25.50 -12.57
C ALA A 257 10.07 -26.83 -12.22
N THR A 258 8.93 -26.76 -11.51
CA THR A 258 8.13 -27.92 -11.12
C THR A 258 7.50 -28.60 -12.34
N SER A 259 7.04 -27.82 -13.32
CA SER A 259 6.51 -28.32 -14.59
C SER A 259 7.59 -29.00 -15.43
N ALA A 260 8.78 -28.40 -15.54
CA ALA A 260 9.92 -29.00 -16.22
C ALA A 260 10.35 -30.32 -15.54
N LEU A 261 10.34 -30.35 -14.21
CA LEU A 261 10.63 -31.55 -13.42
C LEU A 261 9.60 -32.66 -13.66
N LEU A 262 8.31 -32.29 -13.72
CA LEU A 262 7.23 -33.22 -14.01
C LEU A 262 7.36 -33.82 -15.42
N ALA A 263 7.78 -33.03 -16.41
CA ALA A 263 8.04 -33.49 -17.77
C ALA A 263 9.28 -34.40 -17.88
N SER A 264 10.26 -34.24 -16.99
CA SER A 264 11.48 -35.06 -16.96
C SER A 264 11.40 -36.26 -16.02
N ILE A 265 10.26 -36.46 -15.32
CA ILE A 265 10.16 -37.38 -14.18
C ILE A 265 10.43 -38.86 -14.52
N ASP A 266 10.19 -39.25 -15.77
CA ASP A 266 10.40 -40.62 -16.27
C ASP A 266 11.87 -40.91 -16.63
N LYS A 267 12.76 -39.90 -16.61
CA LYS A 267 14.18 -40.08 -16.92
C LYS A 267 14.94 -40.65 -15.72
N THR A 268 15.82 -41.61 -15.97
CA THR A 268 16.45 -42.52 -14.99
C THR A 268 17.34 -41.88 -13.92
N HIS A 269 17.80 -40.64 -14.11
CA HIS A 269 18.54 -39.87 -13.10
C HIS A 269 18.10 -38.41 -13.11
N ASN A 270 17.26 -38.03 -12.16
CA ASN A 270 16.74 -36.68 -12.05
C ASN A 270 17.36 -35.97 -10.83
N THR A 271 18.58 -35.45 -11.01
CA THR A 271 19.30 -34.64 -10.00
C THR A 271 18.54 -33.36 -9.62
N ASP A 272 17.59 -32.95 -10.46
CA ASP A 272 16.84 -31.71 -10.34
C ASP A 272 15.77 -31.76 -9.25
N ILE A 273 15.32 -32.95 -8.83
CA ILE A 273 14.30 -33.11 -7.77
C ILE A 273 14.77 -32.48 -6.46
N LYS A 274 16.02 -32.73 -6.06
CA LYS A 274 16.57 -32.21 -4.80
C LYS A 274 16.62 -30.68 -4.81
N PHE A 275 17.08 -30.12 -5.92
CA PHE A 275 17.19 -28.68 -6.13
C PHE A 275 15.83 -27.99 -6.04
N VAL A 276 14.82 -28.51 -6.75
CA VAL A 276 13.46 -27.95 -6.75
C VAL A 276 12.80 -28.05 -5.37
N ILE A 277 12.99 -29.16 -4.64
CA ILE A 277 12.50 -29.30 -3.26
C ILE A 277 13.12 -28.24 -2.34
N GLU A 278 14.44 -28.06 -2.41
CA GLU A 278 15.16 -27.11 -1.55
C GLU A 278 14.72 -25.67 -1.82
N HIS A 279 14.64 -25.27 -3.09
CA HIS A 279 14.13 -23.96 -3.48
C HIS A 279 12.67 -23.73 -3.08
N THR A 280 11.82 -24.76 -3.14
CA THR A 280 10.41 -24.66 -2.69
C THR A 280 10.32 -24.39 -1.20
N LEU A 281 11.06 -25.16 -0.39
CA LEU A 281 11.03 -25.02 1.06
C LEU A 281 11.60 -23.66 1.51
N ILE A 282 12.67 -23.19 0.88
CA ILE A 282 13.22 -21.85 1.14
C ILE A 282 12.16 -20.79 0.85
N LEU A 283 11.50 -20.86 -0.31
CA LEU A 283 10.48 -19.88 -0.69
C LEU A 283 9.28 -19.90 0.27
N PHE A 284 8.81 -21.08 0.70
CA PHE A 284 7.72 -21.17 1.66
C PHE A 284 8.11 -20.63 3.03
N ASN A 285 9.32 -20.92 3.51
CA ASN A 285 9.80 -20.32 4.75
C ASN A 285 9.85 -18.79 4.68
N GLU A 286 10.27 -18.22 3.55
CA GLU A 286 10.28 -16.76 3.33
C GLU A 286 8.85 -16.19 3.30
N ILE A 287 7.91 -16.83 2.61
CA ILE A 287 6.51 -16.42 2.56
C ILE A 287 5.89 -16.48 3.96
N ASP A 288 6.08 -17.59 4.69
CA ASP A 288 5.53 -17.78 6.03
C ASP A 288 6.09 -16.72 7.00
N PHE A 289 7.41 -16.46 6.94
CA PHE A 289 8.07 -15.44 7.74
C PHE A 289 7.52 -14.04 7.45
N TYR A 290 7.40 -13.67 6.18
CA TYR A 290 6.88 -12.36 5.79
C TYR A 290 5.40 -12.20 6.15
N SER A 291 4.58 -13.21 5.84
CA SER A 291 3.14 -13.22 6.11
C SER A 291 2.86 -13.06 7.61
N SER A 292 3.64 -13.71 8.47
CA SER A 292 3.52 -13.58 9.92
C SER A 292 3.71 -12.14 10.44
N ARG A 293 4.60 -11.36 9.80
CA ARG A 293 4.91 -9.97 10.19
C ARG A 293 3.90 -8.97 9.65
N VAL A 294 3.35 -9.25 8.47
CA VAL A 294 2.53 -8.30 7.72
C VAL A 294 1.04 -8.57 7.84
N ARG A 295 0.62 -9.76 8.27
CA ARG A 295 -0.81 -10.12 8.41
C ARG A 295 -1.63 -9.12 9.23
N SER A 296 -1.07 -8.57 10.32
CA SER A 296 -1.77 -7.58 11.15
C SER A 296 -1.89 -6.23 10.46
N LEU A 297 -0.88 -5.84 9.66
CA LEU A 297 -0.94 -4.64 8.86
C LEU A 297 -1.96 -4.80 7.73
N LEU A 298 -1.95 -5.92 7.02
CA LEU A 298 -2.93 -6.22 5.97
C LEU A 298 -4.35 -6.19 6.54
N PHE A 299 -4.58 -6.79 7.72
CA PHE A 299 -5.87 -6.69 8.41
C PHE A 299 -6.30 -5.24 8.64
N TYR A 300 -5.38 -4.37 9.08
CA TYR A 300 -5.67 -2.95 9.26
C TYR A 300 -5.97 -2.22 7.95
N PHE A 301 -5.33 -2.60 6.84
CA PHE A 301 -5.65 -2.05 5.51
C PHE A 301 -7.06 -2.43 5.05
N TYR A 302 -7.44 -3.71 5.17
CA TYR A 302 -8.77 -4.18 4.78
C TYR A 302 -9.89 -3.68 5.71
N THR A 303 -9.58 -3.37 6.97
CA THR A 303 -10.57 -2.86 7.92
C THR A 303 -10.52 -1.34 7.99
N GLY A 304 -9.48 -0.76 8.60
CA GLY A 304 -9.35 0.68 8.83
C GLY A 304 -9.32 1.50 7.54
N VAL A 305 -8.37 1.22 6.63
CA VAL A 305 -8.18 2.05 5.41
C VAL A 305 -9.36 1.87 4.45
N ALA A 306 -9.88 0.66 4.29
CA ALA A 306 -11.08 0.45 3.47
C ALA A 306 -12.30 1.15 4.10
N PHE A 307 -12.52 1.02 5.41
CA PHE A 307 -13.64 1.71 6.07
C PHE A 307 -13.52 3.24 6.01
N GLN A 308 -12.30 3.77 6.05
CA GLN A 308 -12.05 5.20 5.78
C GLN A 308 -12.53 5.62 4.39
N SER A 309 -12.29 4.78 3.37
CA SER A 309 -12.75 5.08 2.01
C SER A 309 -14.27 5.03 1.89
N LEU A 310 -14.92 4.11 2.63
CA LEU A 310 -16.37 4.04 2.74
C LEU A 310 -16.94 5.31 3.36
N TRP A 311 -16.31 5.78 4.44
CA TRP A 311 -16.65 7.03 5.10
C TRP A 311 -16.56 8.20 4.12
N PHE A 312 -15.45 8.34 3.38
CA PHE A 312 -15.31 9.40 2.39
C PHE A 312 -16.36 9.35 1.29
N ILE A 313 -16.68 8.17 0.75
CA ILE A 313 -17.75 8.04 -0.25
C ILE A 313 -19.11 8.40 0.34
N HIS A 314 -19.41 7.98 1.57
CA HIS A 314 -20.66 8.32 2.24
C HIS A 314 -20.82 9.83 2.40
N PHE A 315 -19.79 10.53 2.88
CA PHE A 315 -19.88 11.99 3.06
C PHE A 315 -19.91 12.74 1.72
N GLY A 316 -19.06 12.36 0.77
CA GLY A 316 -18.97 13.07 -0.51
C GLY A 316 -20.11 12.77 -1.49
N VAL A 317 -20.87 11.68 -1.32
CA VAL A 317 -21.91 11.27 -2.28
C VAL A 317 -23.31 11.20 -1.67
N ILE A 318 -23.43 10.77 -0.40
CA ILE A 318 -24.73 10.51 0.23
C ILE A 318 -25.17 11.69 1.10
N VAL A 319 -24.33 12.10 2.04
CA VAL A 319 -24.64 13.24 2.94
C VAL A 319 -24.61 14.54 2.12
N GLY A 320 -23.54 14.72 1.33
CA GLY A 320 -23.28 15.95 0.61
C GLY A 320 -22.88 17.08 1.56
N ASN A 321 -22.02 17.97 1.09
CA ASN A 321 -21.71 19.22 1.74
C ASN A 321 -22.35 20.35 0.92
N HIS A 322 -22.40 21.54 1.52
CA HIS A 322 -22.84 22.77 0.86
C HIS A 322 -22.02 23.12 -0.39
N SER A 323 -20.81 22.56 -0.55
CA SER A 323 -19.97 22.74 -1.74
C SER A 323 -19.84 21.44 -2.54
N VAL A 324 -20.39 21.45 -3.76
CA VAL A 324 -20.26 20.36 -4.75
C VAL A 324 -18.78 20.04 -5.06
N VAL A 325 -17.89 21.03 -4.98
CA VAL A 325 -16.46 20.78 -5.24
C VAL A 325 -15.82 19.98 -4.10
N MET A 326 -16.16 20.28 -2.84
CA MET A 326 -15.68 19.48 -1.70
C MET A 326 -16.18 18.06 -1.77
N ASP A 327 -17.44 17.88 -2.13
CA ASP A 327 -18.05 16.56 -2.31
C ASP A 327 -17.32 15.74 -3.37
N ILE A 328 -17.06 16.34 -4.52
CA ILE A 328 -16.29 15.68 -5.59
C ILE A 328 -14.89 15.33 -5.11
N LEU A 329 -14.20 16.22 -4.39
CA LEU A 329 -12.87 15.94 -3.88
C LEU A 329 -12.92 14.78 -2.87
N ILE A 330 -13.74 14.85 -1.82
CA ILE A 330 -13.84 13.80 -0.80
C ILE A 330 -14.25 12.46 -1.43
N ALA A 331 -15.26 12.45 -2.31
CA ALA A 331 -15.71 11.24 -3.00
C ALA A 331 -14.60 10.65 -3.90
N THR A 332 -13.87 11.48 -4.63
CA THR A 332 -12.75 11.04 -5.48
C THR A 332 -11.67 10.36 -4.64
N LEU A 333 -11.33 10.92 -3.48
CA LEU A 333 -10.35 10.30 -2.57
C LEU A 333 -10.81 8.91 -2.11
N GLY A 334 -12.07 8.78 -1.70
CA GLY A 334 -12.66 7.50 -1.34
C GLY A 334 -12.61 6.47 -2.47
N ILE A 335 -13.05 6.86 -3.68
CA ILE A 335 -13.03 5.98 -4.86
C ILE A 335 -11.61 5.53 -5.20
N VAL A 336 -10.63 6.43 -5.18
CA VAL A 336 -9.23 6.09 -5.47
C VAL A 336 -8.70 5.06 -4.48
N ILE A 337 -8.99 5.21 -3.17
CA ILE A 337 -8.58 4.25 -2.15
C ILE A 337 -9.24 2.87 -2.38
N VAL A 338 -10.53 2.84 -2.73
CA VAL A 338 -11.27 1.59 -3.03
C VAL A 338 -10.66 0.87 -4.24
N VAL A 339 -10.44 1.60 -5.34
CA VAL A 339 -9.86 1.04 -6.58
C VAL A 339 -8.44 0.54 -6.32
N TYR A 340 -7.64 1.28 -5.56
CA TYR A 340 -6.28 0.88 -5.20
C TYR A 340 -6.27 -0.41 -4.37
N ASN A 341 -7.11 -0.49 -3.34
CA ASN A 341 -7.29 -1.72 -2.56
C ASN A 341 -7.74 -2.89 -3.42
N LEU A 342 -8.68 -2.67 -4.37
CA LEU A 342 -9.16 -3.72 -5.27
C LEU A 342 -8.02 -4.31 -6.11
N ILE A 343 -7.19 -3.45 -6.71
CA ILE A 343 -6.07 -3.88 -7.57
C ILE A 343 -5.08 -4.73 -6.76
N ILE A 344 -4.69 -4.28 -5.57
CA ILE A 344 -3.76 -5.01 -4.69
C ILE A 344 -4.37 -6.35 -4.25
N SER A 345 -5.65 -6.34 -3.90
CA SER A 345 -6.37 -7.53 -3.44
C SER A 345 -6.44 -8.59 -4.54
N LEU A 346 -6.78 -8.17 -5.77
CA LEU A 346 -6.82 -9.07 -6.94
C LEU A 346 -5.44 -9.64 -7.26
N PHE A 347 -4.39 -8.83 -7.17
CA PHE A 347 -3.03 -9.28 -7.40
C PHE A 347 -2.58 -10.30 -6.32
N SER A 348 -2.88 -10.02 -5.05
CA SER A 348 -2.62 -10.95 -3.94
C SER A 348 -3.39 -12.28 -4.11
N ALA A 349 -4.64 -12.21 -4.58
CA ALA A 349 -5.41 -13.40 -4.91
C ALA A 349 -4.81 -14.20 -6.07
N GLN A 350 -4.21 -13.56 -7.07
CA GLN A 350 -3.51 -14.26 -8.15
C GLN A 350 -2.27 -15.01 -7.64
N LEU A 351 -1.50 -14.40 -6.72
CA LEU A 351 -0.39 -15.07 -6.04
C LEU A 351 -0.87 -16.32 -5.30
N ASN A 352 -1.92 -16.22 -4.50
CA ASN A 352 -2.47 -17.36 -3.77
C ASN A 352 -3.00 -18.47 -4.71
N ASN A 353 -3.59 -18.11 -5.86
CA ASN A 353 -3.99 -19.11 -6.87
C ASN A 353 -2.79 -19.86 -7.46
N LYS A 354 -1.64 -19.20 -7.64
CA LYS A 354 -0.40 -19.88 -8.08
C LYS A 354 0.12 -20.84 -7.02
N VAL A 355 0.06 -20.47 -5.74
CA VAL A 355 0.37 -21.38 -4.63
C VAL A 355 -0.53 -22.61 -4.72
N ALA A 356 -1.85 -22.44 -4.84
CA ALA A 356 -2.78 -23.56 -4.95
C ALA A 356 -2.50 -24.46 -6.18
N SER A 357 -2.08 -23.89 -7.31
CA SER A 357 -1.76 -24.67 -8.52
C SER A 357 -0.56 -25.61 -8.39
N LEU A 358 0.32 -25.38 -7.42
CA LEU A 358 1.47 -26.25 -7.16
C LEU A 358 1.05 -27.59 -6.54
N TYR A 359 -0.07 -27.65 -5.82
CA TYR A 359 -0.53 -28.86 -5.15
C TYR A 359 -0.69 -30.06 -6.10
N PRO A 360 -1.46 -29.98 -7.20
CA PRO A 360 -1.61 -31.12 -8.12
C PRO A 360 -0.28 -31.49 -8.79
N MET A 361 0.61 -30.53 -9.05
CA MET A 361 1.93 -30.80 -9.64
C MET A 361 2.82 -31.59 -8.68
N TRP A 362 2.92 -31.15 -7.44
CA TRP A 362 3.68 -31.85 -6.39
C TRP A 362 3.10 -33.21 -6.06
N HIS A 363 1.78 -33.35 -6.07
CA HIS A 363 1.11 -34.63 -5.86
C HIS A 363 1.49 -35.62 -6.96
N GLN A 364 1.48 -35.20 -8.22
CA GLN A 364 1.94 -36.05 -9.33
C GLN A 364 3.43 -36.41 -9.22
N ILE A 365 4.28 -35.45 -8.81
CA ILE A 365 5.71 -35.70 -8.60
C ILE A 365 5.92 -36.73 -7.48
N TYR A 366 5.19 -36.61 -6.39
CA TYR A 366 5.24 -37.56 -5.28
C TYR A 366 4.86 -38.98 -5.71
N CYS A 367 3.78 -39.12 -6.48
CA CYS A 367 3.30 -40.43 -6.96
C CYS A 367 4.24 -41.07 -7.98
N LYS A 368 4.80 -40.28 -8.91
CA LYS A 368 5.59 -40.81 -10.04
C LYS A 368 7.09 -40.91 -9.74
N SER A 369 7.62 -40.13 -8.81
CA SER A 369 9.07 -40.09 -8.59
C SER A 369 9.62 -41.34 -7.92
N ARG A 370 10.77 -41.81 -8.42
CA ARG A 370 11.64 -42.81 -7.76
C ARG A 370 12.62 -42.13 -6.78
N ALA A 371 12.15 -41.09 -6.08
CA ALA A 371 12.98 -40.34 -5.14
C ALA A 371 13.28 -41.14 -3.86
N THR A 372 14.35 -40.78 -3.16
CA THR A 372 14.72 -41.40 -1.87
C THR A 372 13.67 -41.12 -0.80
N THR A 373 13.60 -41.97 0.24
CA THR A 373 12.64 -41.81 1.34
C THR A 373 12.72 -40.42 2.00
N ILE A 374 13.93 -39.90 2.18
CA ILE A 374 14.16 -38.55 2.76
C ILE A 374 13.55 -37.47 1.86
N MET A 375 13.71 -37.56 0.54
CA MET A 375 13.11 -36.62 -0.40
C MET A 375 11.59 -36.71 -0.39
N LYS A 376 11.04 -37.93 -0.29
CA LYS A 376 9.58 -38.13 -0.17
C LYS A 376 9.01 -37.50 1.09
N PHE A 377 9.69 -37.57 2.23
CA PHE A 377 9.27 -36.85 3.44
C PHE A 377 9.24 -35.33 3.23
N LYS A 378 10.25 -34.76 2.56
CA LYS A 378 10.25 -33.33 2.22
C LYS A 378 9.14 -32.96 1.24
N MET A 379 8.81 -33.82 0.26
CA MET A 379 7.66 -33.62 -0.63
C MET A 379 6.34 -33.63 0.13
N VAL A 380 6.19 -34.51 1.14
CA VAL A 380 5.01 -34.53 2.02
C VAL A 380 4.91 -33.25 2.83
N GLU A 381 6.03 -32.72 3.33
CA GLU A 381 6.06 -31.41 3.99
C GLU A 381 5.57 -30.29 3.06
N ILE A 382 6.06 -30.25 1.82
CA ILE A 382 5.62 -29.29 0.79
C ILE A 382 4.11 -29.43 0.54
N LEU A 383 3.60 -30.66 0.36
CA LEU A 383 2.18 -30.92 0.14
C LEU A 383 1.33 -30.47 1.33
N ASN A 384 1.79 -30.72 2.56
CA ASN A 384 1.09 -30.30 3.77
C ASN A 384 1.03 -28.77 3.88
N ARG A 385 2.14 -28.07 3.59
CA ARG A 385 2.18 -26.59 3.56
C ARG A 385 1.23 -26.02 2.49
N LEU A 386 1.19 -26.61 1.31
CA LEU A 386 0.26 -26.20 0.24
C LEU A 386 -1.22 -26.35 0.60
N THR A 387 -1.56 -27.27 1.51
CA THR A 387 -2.94 -27.43 2.01
C THR A 387 -3.27 -26.55 3.20
N LEU A 388 -2.26 -25.98 3.87
CA LEU A 388 -2.50 -25.13 5.03
C LEU A 388 -2.97 -23.73 4.57
N PRO A 389 -3.96 -23.14 5.26
CA PRO A 389 -4.40 -21.77 4.98
C PRO A 389 -3.35 -20.71 5.40
N THR A 390 -2.14 -21.14 5.74
CA THR A 390 -1.05 -20.27 6.16
C THR A 390 -0.08 -19.95 5.02
N THR A 391 0.00 -20.77 3.97
CA THR A 391 0.99 -20.55 2.91
C THR A 391 0.42 -19.62 1.85
N GLY A 392 0.73 -18.33 1.96
CA GLY A 392 0.28 -17.28 1.06
C GLY A 392 0.10 -15.92 1.73
N VAL A 393 -0.54 -14.98 1.03
CA VAL A 393 -0.89 -13.65 1.57
C VAL A 393 -2.10 -13.80 2.48
N GLN A 394 -1.89 -13.57 3.77
CA GLN A 394 -2.91 -13.68 4.83
C GLN A 394 -3.42 -12.31 5.29
N ILE A 395 -4.66 -12.28 5.74
CA ILE A 395 -5.27 -11.15 6.45
C ILE A 395 -5.46 -11.54 7.91
N GLY A 396 -4.62 -11.01 8.80
CA GLY A 396 -4.66 -11.31 10.23
C GLY A 396 -4.65 -12.83 10.49
N ASP A 397 -5.55 -13.28 11.37
CA ASP A 397 -5.83 -14.71 11.60
C ASP A 397 -7.12 -15.17 10.88
N PHE A 398 -7.71 -14.34 10.02
CA PHE A 398 -9.00 -14.61 9.37
C PHE A 398 -8.89 -15.58 8.19
N GLY A 399 -7.83 -15.47 7.38
CA GLY A 399 -7.62 -16.35 6.24
C GLY A 399 -6.79 -15.75 5.11
N LEU A 400 -6.79 -16.47 3.98
CA LEU A 400 -6.06 -16.09 2.78
C LEU A 400 -6.87 -15.11 1.92
N VAL A 401 -6.16 -14.21 1.24
CA VAL A 401 -6.75 -13.36 0.20
C VAL A 401 -7.05 -14.23 -1.03
N THR A 402 -8.25 -14.79 -1.13
CA THR A 402 -8.72 -15.52 -2.32
C THR A 402 -9.54 -14.63 -3.23
N LYS A 403 -9.77 -15.03 -4.50
CA LYS A 403 -10.65 -14.28 -5.40
C LYS A 403 -12.07 -14.16 -4.83
N GLU A 404 -12.55 -15.23 -4.22
CA GLU A 404 -13.87 -15.27 -3.56
C GLU A 404 -13.92 -14.31 -2.38
N PHE A 405 -12.89 -14.31 -1.52
CA PHE A 405 -12.81 -13.34 -0.42
C PHE A 405 -12.86 -11.90 -0.93
N VAL A 406 -12.10 -11.57 -1.98
CA VAL A 406 -12.12 -10.23 -2.58
C VAL A 406 -13.52 -9.89 -3.09
N LEU A 407 -14.18 -10.78 -3.83
CA LEU A 407 -15.53 -10.53 -4.33
C LEU A 407 -16.53 -10.32 -3.19
N ILE A 408 -16.50 -11.15 -2.15
CA ILE A 408 -17.38 -11.03 -0.98
C ILE A 408 -17.11 -9.71 -0.26
N PHE A 409 -15.84 -9.37 -0.01
CA PHE A 409 -15.45 -8.13 0.65
C PHE A 409 -15.98 -6.89 -0.09
N PHE A 410 -15.83 -6.84 -1.42
CA PHE A 410 -16.33 -5.72 -2.22
C PHE A 410 -17.87 -5.71 -2.31
N LEU A 411 -18.51 -6.88 -2.31
CA LEU A 411 -19.98 -6.98 -2.27
C LEU A 411 -20.52 -6.46 -0.92
N GLU A 412 -19.90 -6.84 0.19
CA GLU A 412 -20.22 -6.32 1.52
C GLU A 412 -19.97 -4.81 1.59
N PHE A 413 -18.90 -4.33 0.98
CA PHE A 413 -18.58 -2.91 0.89
C PHE A 413 -19.68 -2.11 0.18
N ILE A 414 -20.10 -2.56 -1.01
CA ILE A 414 -21.20 -1.94 -1.78
C ILE A 414 -22.52 -2.04 -1.01
N SER A 415 -22.80 -3.20 -0.41
CA SER A 415 -24.02 -3.41 0.40
C SER A 415 -24.08 -2.45 1.59
N THR A 416 -22.93 -2.17 2.21
CA THR A 416 -22.83 -1.21 3.32
C THR A 416 -23.07 0.22 2.84
N ILE A 417 -22.52 0.63 1.69
CA ILE A 417 -22.85 1.93 1.06
C ILE A 417 -24.35 2.04 0.81
N MET A 418 -24.96 1.02 0.21
CA MET A 418 -26.39 1.01 -0.09
C MET A 418 -27.22 1.08 1.19
N MET A 419 -26.85 0.32 2.22
CA MET A 419 -27.51 0.34 3.52
C MET A 419 -27.46 1.74 4.14
N PHE A 420 -26.29 2.40 4.11
CA PHE A 420 -26.16 3.76 4.60
C PHE A 420 -27.02 4.74 3.78
N LYS A 421 -27.07 4.59 2.45
CA LYS A 421 -27.93 5.42 1.60
C LYS A 421 -29.41 5.24 1.90
N VAL A 422 -29.88 4.01 2.08
CA VAL A 422 -31.31 3.73 2.34
C VAL A 422 -31.72 4.20 3.74
N ASN A 423 -30.90 3.92 4.76
CA ASN A 423 -31.28 4.22 6.15
C ASN A 423 -31.05 5.68 6.54
N PHE A 424 -30.00 6.30 6.00
CA PHE A 424 -29.64 7.68 6.35
C PHE A 424 -29.94 8.69 5.26
N GLY A 425 -30.18 8.27 4.01
CA GLY A 425 -30.44 9.19 2.91
C GLY A 425 -31.68 10.06 3.13
N SER A 426 -32.73 9.54 3.78
CA SER A 426 -33.94 10.33 4.10
C SER A 426 -33.73 11.36 5.21
N PHE A 427 -32.65 11.26 6.00
CA PHE A 427 -32.32 12.24 7.03
C PHE A 427 -31.53 13.42 6.47
N PHE A 428 -30.95 13.28 5.26
CA PHE A 428 -30.11 14.29 4.63
C PHE A 428 -30.70 14.86 3.31
N SER A 429 -31.80 14.29 2.80
CA SER A 429 -32.61 14.84 1.70
C SER A 429 -33.68 15.79 2.21
#